data_AF-A0A930RU10-F1
#
_entry.id   AF-A0A930RU10-F1
#
_cell.length_a   1.000
_cell.length_b   1.000
_cell.length_c   1.000
_cell.angle_alpha   90.00
_cell.angle_beta   90.00
_cell.angle_gamma   90.00
#
_symmetry.space_group_name_H-M   'P 1'
#
loop_
_entity.id
_entity.type
_entity.pdbx_description
1 polymer ?
#
loop_
_entity_poly.entity_id
_entity_poly.type
_entity_poly.pdbx_seq_one_letter_code
_entity_poly.pdbx_strand_id
1 'polypeptide(L)'
;MKRNWKVLLLSVLSILLLFGCATAKKSGKFEGVGTGKHGEIKVAVTITDAKITNIEVVEQGENKGLSDSVYDELKEAIIAQNSADVDIVSGASATSEGYLEAVKDAIKKSGITLIAAKQTTTNKNELPAEQTFDVVIVGSGGAGLSAAIEAAEAGKSVAIVEKMPTVGGNTLISGGEMNAPGNWVQKNLGITGDSVEAYYNDTMKGGDNIGDPKLVHLMAEKALESAEWLRDDVHVEFLSDQLFQFGGHSFKRALIPKGHTGAELVSKLKAKAEELGVKIFLNVKAEELIQDANGRVTGVKATDKAKKEVKFLANNGVVLTTGGFGSNVEMRKQYNKEYDERYKSTDTVGTTGDGIVMAQKVGAQLQNMEYIQTYPIANPKTGMISLLADTRFDGAILVNQEGKRFVEELD
;
A
#
# COMPACT_ATOMS: atom_id res chain seq x y z
N MET A 1 77.03 64.44 1.39
CA MET A 1 76.64 63.55 2.50
C MET A 1 76.04 64.37 3.64
N LYS A 2 74.74 64.17 3.93
CA LYS A 2 74.04 64.32 5.24
C LYS A 2 72.60 64.84 5.05
N ARG A 3 71.65 64.13 5.71
CA ARG A 3 70.45 64.61 6.44
C ARG A 3 69.35 65.26 5.58
N ASN A 4 68.05 65.14 5.82
CA ASN A 4 67.21 64.67 6.92
C ASN A 4 65.77 64.62 6.38
N TRP A 5 64.95 63.61 6.69
CA TRP A 5 63.54 63.88 6.98
C TRP A 5 63.02 62.90 8.04
N LYS A 6 62.41 63.50 9.05
CA LYS A 6 61.81 62.92 10.25
C LYS A 6 60.60 62.06 9.91
N VAL A 7 60.51 60.86 10.49
CA VAL A 7 59.23 60.24 10.88
C VAL A 7 59.51 59.44 12.16
N LEU A 8 58.87 59.82 13.28
CA LEU A 8 58.87 59.02 14.50
C LEU A 8 57.44 58.87 15.01
N LEU A 9 57.03 57.60 15.01
CA LEU A 9 56.02 56.89 15.80
C LEU A 9 55.12 57.68 16.76
N LEU A 10 53.80 57.49 16.57
CA LEU A 10 52.81 57.49 17.65
C LEU A 10 52.16 56.11 17.75
N SER A 11 52.32 55.51 18.92
CA SER A 11 51.75 54.26 19.41
C SER A 11 50.30 54.44 19.85
N VAL A 12 49.38 53.57 19.41
CA VAL A 12 48.12 53.30 20.13
C VAL A 12 47.81 51.81 20.10
N LEU A 13 47.87 51.24 21.30
CA LEU A 13 47.31 50.00 21.83
C LEU A 13 46.06 49.50 21.09
N SER A 14 46.05 48.25 20.64
CA SER A 14 44.83 47.53 20.26
C SER A 14 44.77 46.20 21.01
N ILE A 15 43.70 46.09 21.78
CA ILE A 15 43.35 45.04 22.74
C ILE A 15 43.12 43.71 22.00
N LEU A 16 43.82 42.66 22.43
CA LEU A 16 43.47 41.27 22.11
C LEU A 16 42.16 40.91 22.82
N LEU A 17 41.05 40.94 22.08
CA LEU A 17 39.84 40.20 22.41
C LEU A 17 39.94 38.82 21.75
N LEU A 18 40.36 37.83 22.55
CA LEU A 18 40.18 36.42 22.25
C LEU A 18 38.68 36.13 22.19
N PHE A 19 38.09 36.23 21.00
CA PHE A 19 36.83 35.56 20.72
C PHE A 19 37.11 34.06 20.69
N GLY A 20 36.83 33.40 21.82
CA GLY A 20 36.59 31.97 21.85
C GLY A 20 35.45 31.67 20.88
N CYS A 21 35.82 31.18 19.69
CA CYS A 21 34.87 30.60 18.75
C CYS A 21 34.35 29.33 19.43
N ALA A 22 33.18 29.44 20.08
CA ALA A 22 32.45 28.28 20.53
C ALA A 22 32.22 27.38 19.31
N THR A 23 32.86 26.20 19.31
CA THR A 23 32.61 25.16 18.32
C THR A 23 31.11 24.94 18.24
N ALA A 24 30.52 25.26 17.09
CA ALA A 24 29.11 25.00 16.82
C ALA A 24 28.77 23.58 17.26
N LYS A 25 27.71 23.40 18.07
CA LYS A 25 27.23 22.07 18.45
C LYS A 25 26.97 21.30 17.15
N LYS A 26 27.82 20.32 16.84
CA LYS A 26 27.65 19.40 15.71
C LYS A 26 26.59 18.33 15.99
N SER A 27 25.80 18.51 17.04
CA SER A 27 24.85 17.53 17.54
C SER A 27 23.59 18.22 18.05
N GLY A 28 22.44 17.60 17.83
CA GLY A 28 21.14 18.07 18.28
C GLY A 28 19.99 17.28 17.65
N LYS A 29 18.78 17.51 18.16
CA LYS A 29 17.53 17.00 17.60
C LYS A 29 16.76 18.17 17.01
N PHE A 30 16.39 18.08 15.73
CA PHE A 30 15.83 19.19 14.96
C PHE A 30 14.54 18.74 14.29
N GLU A 31 13.49 19.55 14.41
CA GLU A 31 12.22 19.26 13.78
C GLU A 31 12.14 19.91 12.40
N GLY A 32 11.51 19.20 11.47
CA GLY A 32 11.21 19.68 10.13
C GLY A 32 9.85 19.20 9.66
N VAL A 33 9.32 19.92 8.68
CA VAL A 33 7.98 19.70 8.13
C VAL A 33 8.05 19.60 6.61
N GLY A 34 7.21 18.76 6.04
CA GLY A 34 7.03 18.61 4.60
C GLY A 34 5.61 18.14 4.27
N THR A 35 5.23 18.24 3.00
CA THR A 35 3.84 17.94 2.59
C THR A 35 3.76 16.59 1.89
N GLY A 36 3.06 15.63 2.51
CA GLY A 36 2.78 14.31 1.95
C GLY A 36 1.55 14.27 1.03
N LYS A 37 1.10 13.07 0.71
CA LYS A 37 -0.09 12.79 -0.10
C LYS A 37 -1.40 13.13 0.61
N HIS A 38 -1.48 12.88 1.92
CA HIS A 38 -2.70 13.00 2.73
C HIS A 38 -2.59 14.06 3.83
N GLY A 39 -1.44 14.73 3.96
CA GLY A 39 -1.29 15.87 4.86
C GLY A 39 0.16 16.20 5.18
N GLU A 40 0.37 17.05 6.17
CA GLU A 40 1.70 17.40 6.65
C GLU A 40 2.39 16.19 7.30
N ILE A 41 3.70 16.08 7.08
CA ILE A 41 4.58 15.12 7.73
C ILE A 41 5.59 15.91 8.53
N LYS A 42 5.63 15.67 9.85
CA LYS A 42 6.57 16.29 10.78
C LYS A 42 7.56 15.25 11.29
N VAL A 43 8.84 15.53 11.14
CA VAL A 43 9.92 14.64 11.59
C VAL A 43 10.83 15.31 12.60
N ALA A 44 11.48 14.52 13.45
CA ALA A 44 12.59 14.94 14.27
C ALA A 44 13.86 14.19 13.88
N VAL A 45 14.85 14.92 13.37
CA VAL A 45 16.15 14.40 12.93
C VAL A 45 17.17 14.56 14.04
N THR A 46 17.80 13.47 14.45
CA THR A 46 18.90 13.48 15.42
C THR A 46 20.22 13.46 14.68
N ILE A 47 20.99 14.54 14.82
CA ILE A 47 22.34 14.69 14.28
C ILE A 47 23.31 14.56 15.45
N THR A 48 24.35 13.74 15.30
CA THR A 48 25.47 13.60 16.25
C THR A 48 26.77 13.71 15.49
N ASP A 49 27.64 14.63 15.88
CA ASP A 49 28.94 14.88 15.25
C ASP A 49 28.86 15.04 13.72
N ALA A 50 27.88 15.82 13.27
CA ALA A 50 27.55 16.07 11.86
C ALA A 50 27.14 14.81 11.05
N LYS A 51 26.65 13.78 11.75
CA LYS A 51 26.02 12.59 11.16
C LYS A 51 24.57 12.45 11.58
N ILE A 52 23.69 12.14 10.64
CA ILE A 52 22.32 11.73 10.93
C ILE A 52 22.37 10.34 11.58
N THR A 53 21.74 10.22 12.74
CA THR A 53 21.76 9.00 13.56
C THR A 53 20.38 8.43 13.80
N ASN A 54 19.35 9.26 13.73
CA ASN A 54 17.97 8.84 13.85
C ASN A 54 17.05 9.84 13.17
N ILE A 55 15.89 9.36 12.73
CA ILE A 55 14.78 10.16 12.24
C ILE A 55 13.51 9.54 12.82
N GLU A 56 12.67 10.36 13.43
CA GLU A 56 11.40 9.97 14.03
C GLU A 56 10.28 10.75 13.36
N VAL A 57 9.21 10.08 12.96
CA VAL A 57 7.97 10.76 12.55
C VAL A 57 7.24 11.16 13.83
N VAL A 58 7.09 12.47 14.03
CA VAL A 58 6.47 13.07 15.22
C VAL A 58 4.97 13.21 15.03
N GLU A 59 4.56 13.61 13.82
CA GLU A 59 3.17 13.82 13.42
C GLU A 59 3.05 13.54 11.93
N GLN A 60 1.92 12.97 11.49
CA GLN A 60 1.68 12.71 10.08
C GLN A 60 0.18 12.76 9.74
N GLY A 61 -0.13 13.32 8.57
CA GLY A 61 -1.44 13.19 7.93
C GLY A 61 -1.53 12.00 6.96
N GLU A 62 -0.46 11.23 6.77
CA GLU A 62 -0.49 10.03 5.95
C GLU A 62 -1.33 8.90 6.55
N ASN A 63 -1.75 7.97 5.71
CA ASN A 63 -2.40 6.75 6.18
C ASN A 63 -1.40 5.92 6.98
N LYS A 64 -1.57 5.89 8.30
CA LYS A 64 -0.75 5.10 9.21
C LYS A 64 -0.74 3.62 8.79
N GLY A 65 0.43 2.99 8.78
CA GLY A 65 0.64 1.63 8.27
C GLY A 65 0.93 1.54 6.76
N LEU A 66 0.42 2.48 5.95
CA LEU A 66 0.74 2.60 4.53
C LEU A 66 2.06 3.34 4.29
N SER A 67 2.34 4.36 5.11
CA SER A 67 3.55 5.18 5.02
C SER A 67 4.74 4.61 5.81
N ASP A 68 4.50 3.74 6.79
CA ASP A 68 5.51 3.29 7.76
C ASP A 68 6.72 2.63 7.08
N SER A 69 6.50 1.69 6.15
CA SER A 69 7.61 1.03 5.43
C SER A 69 8.35 1.97 4.48
N VAL A 70 7.66 2.97 3.92
CA VAL A 70 8.29 4.02 3.11
C VAL A 70 9.24 4.85 3.96
N TYR A 71 8.82 5.21 5.19
CA TYR A 71 9.65 5.96 6.11
C TYR A 71 10.85 5.17 6.63
N ASP A 72 10.66 3.89 6.95
CA ASP A 72 11.76 3.03 7.39
C ASP A 72 12.81 2.88 6.30
N GLU A 73 12.39 2.62 5.06
CA GLU A 73 13.30 2.50 3.90
C GLU A 73 14.08 3.80 3.65
N LEU A 74 13.38 4.95 3.64
CA LEU A 74 14.03 6.25 3.46
C LEU A 74 14.94 6.60 4.63
N LYS A 75 14.53 6.31 5.87
CA LYS A 75 15.33 6.53 7.07
C LYS A 75 16.64 5.76 7.01
N GLU A 76 16.61 4.48 6.66
CA GLU A 76 17.80 3.65 6.50
C GLU A 76 18.73 4.24 5.42
N ALA A 77 18.19 4.60 4.26
CA ALA A 77 18.96 5.19 3.17
C ALA A 77 19.61 6.54 3.57
N ILE A 78 18.87 7.41 4.25
CA ILE A 78 19.34 8.73 4.69
C ILE A 78 20.46 8.60 5.71
N ILE A 79 20.29 7.71 6.70
CA ILE A 79 21.31 7.46 7.73
C ILE A 79 22.57 6.84 7.09
N ALA A 80 22.40 5.86 6.19
CA ALA A 80 23.52 5.20 5.52
C ALA A 80 24.34 6.16 4.63
N GLN A 81 23.66 7.03 3.89
CA GLN A 81 24.31 8.01 3.00
C GLN A 81 24.72 9.29 3.71
N ASN A 82 24.27 9.49 4.96
CA ASN A 82 24.35 10.74 5.70
C ASN A 82 23.84 11.95 4.86
N SER A 83 22.75 11.75 4.11
CA SER A 83 22.21 12.71 3.16
C SER A 83 20.71 12.51 2.97
N ALA A 84 19.97 13.61 2.78
CA ALA A 84 18.56 13.56 2.41
C ALA A 84 18.33 13.52 0.88
N ASP A 85 19.40 13.48 0.08
CA ASP A 85 19.35 13.31 -1.37
C ASP A 85 19.41 11.81 -1.71
N VAL A 86 18.33 11.10 -1.38
CA VAL A 86 18.14 9.68 -1.67
C VAL A 86 16.97 9.49 -2.64
N ASP A 87 16.95 8.36 -3.35
CA ASP A 87 15.87 8.05 -4.28
C ASP A 87 14.54 7.85 -3.54
N ILE A 88 13.46 8.39 -4.11
CA ILE A 88 12.10 8.19 -3.61
C ILE A 88 11.66 6.73 -3.76
N VAL A 89 10.73 6.30 -2.91
CA VAL A 89 10.17 4.95 -2.98
C VAL A 89 9.14 4.90 -4.11
N SER A 90 9.37 4.01 -5.09
CA SER A 90 8.50 3.87 -6.26
C SER A 90 7.08 3.49 -5.84
N GLY A 91 6.06 4.18 -6.37
CA GLY A 91 4.66 3.97 -5.99
C GLY A 91 4.19 4.74 -4.76
N ALA A 92 5.11 5.40 -4.04
CA ALA A 92 4.82 6.27 -2.90
C ALA A 92 5.49 7.65 -3.05
N SER A 93 5.47 8.22 -4.27
CA SER A 93 6.23 9.43 -4.61
C SER A 93 5.88 10.62 -3.73
N ALA A 94 4.59 10.98 -3.62
CA ALA A 94 4.16 12.14 -2.81
C ALA A 94 4.52 11.98 -1.32
N THR A 95 4.34 10.78 -0.75
CA THR A 95 4.73 10.46 0.63
C THR A 95 6.25 10.53 0.82
N SER A 96 7.02 10.02 -0.14
CA SER A 96 8.48 10.05 -0.12
C SER A 96 9.01 11.48 -0.22
N GLU A 97 8.47 12.27 -1.14
CA GLU A 97 8.83 13.67 -1.35
C GLU A 97 8.54 14.51 -0.10
N GLY A 98 7.35 14.36 0.50
CA GLY A 98 6.99 15.05 1.74
C GLY A 98 7.89 14.68 2.92
N TYR A 99 8.24 13.40 3.07
CA TYR A 99 9.17 12.96 4.11
C TYR A 99 10.58 13.51 3.90
N LEU A 100 11.10 13.46 2.65
CA LEU A 100 12.41 14.02 2.32
C LEU A 100 12.44 15.54 2.48
N GLU A 101 11.37 16.24 2.13
CA GLU A 101 11.20 17.67 2.41
C GLU A 101 11.29 17.95 3.91
N ALA A 102 10.59 17.18 4.74
CA ALA A 102 10.62 17.33 6.19
C ALA A 102 12.03 17.12 6.78
N VAL A 103 12.76 16.10 6.29
CA VAL A 103 14.14 15.85 6.70
C VAL A 103 15.07 16.98 6.23
N LYS A 104 14.94 17.45 4.98
CA LYS A 104 15.73 18.57 4.44
C LYS A 104 15.49 19.86 5.21
N ASP A 105 14.24 20.14 5.58
CA ASP A 105 13.87 21.27 6.41
C ASP A 105 14.50 21.19 7.81
N ALA A 106 14.47 20.02 8.46
CA ALA A 106 15.12 19.80 9.76
C ALA A 106 16.65 20.03 9.68
N ILE A 107 17.31 19.49 8.64
CA ILE A 107 18.75 19.69 8.41
C ILE A 107 19.06 21.17 8.19
N LYS A 108 18.26 21.86 7.36
CA LYS A 108 18.42 23.30 7.11
C LYS A 108 18.27 24.12 8.40
N LYS A 109 17.26 23.83 9.21
CA LYS A 109 17.01 24.48 10.52
C LYS A 109 18.12 24.22 11.53
N SER A 110 18.82 23.08 11.43
CA SER A 110 19.94 22.76 12.32
C SER A 110 21.15 23.69 12.16
N GLY A 111 21.35 24.24 10.95
CA GLY A 111 22.57 24.97 10.60
C GLY A 111 23.85 24.10 10.59
N ILE A 112 23.72 22.77 10.70
CA ILE A 112 24.85 21.83 10.72
C ILE A 112 25.16 21.36 9.30
N THR A 113 26.40 21.57 8.85
CA THR A 113 26.90 20.94 7.62
C THR A 113 27.26 19.48 7.90
N LEU A 114 26.57 18.55 7.24
CA LEU A 114 26.83 17.12 7.35
C LEU A 114 28.18 16.74 6.73
N ILE A 115 28.86 15.75 7.32
CA ILE A 115 30.08 15.20 6.72
C ILE A 115 29.74 14.21 5.60
N ALA A 116 30.45 14.28 4.48
CA ALA A 116 30.24 13.35 3.38
C ALA A 116 30.52 11.91 3.84
N ALA A 117 29.54 11.02 3.72
CA ALA A 117 29.77 9.60 3.92
C ALA A 117 30.68 9.05 2.81
N LYS A 118 31.68 8.23 3.17
CA LYS A 118 32.33 7.36 2.18
C LYS A 118 31.25 6.39 1.71
N GLN A 119 30.89 6.44 0.42
CA GLN A 119 30.01 5.45 -0.20
C GLN A 119 30.63 4.07 0.03
N THR A 120 30.11 3.36 1.01
CA THR A 120 30.36 1.94 1.23
C THR A 120 29.11 1.25 0.72
N THR A 121 29.13 0.90 -0.57
CA THR A 121 28.13 0.04 -1.19
C THR A 121 28.32 -1.39 -0.67
N THR A 122 28.06 -1.62 0.62
CA THR A 122 27.77 -2.96 1.08
C THR A 122 26.32 -3.26 0.69
N ASN A 123 26.14 -3.89 -0.47
CA ASN A 123 24.85 -4.43 -0.94
C ASN A 123 24.42 -5.61 -0.04
N LYS A 124 24.09 -5.32 1.23
CA LYS A 124 23.59 -6.32 2.18
C LYS A 124 22.16 -6.79 1.87
N ASN A 125 21.49 -6.16 0.92
CA ASN A 125 20.08 -6.40 0.58
C ASN A 125 19.88 -6.99 -0.84
N GLU A 126 20.93 -7.49 -1.49
CA GLU A 126 20.75 -8.15 -2.79
C GLU A 126 20.08 -9.52 -2.61
N LEU A 127 18.96 -9.71 -3.32
CA LEU A 127 18.30 -11.01 -3.39
C LEU A 127 19.21 -12.03 -4.10
N PRO A 128 19.20 -13.31 -3.65
CA PRO A 128 19.77 -14.40 -4.42
C PRO A 128 19.14 -14.44 -5.82
N ALA A 129 19.95 -14.79 -6.83
CA ALA A 129 19.46 -14.91 -8.21
C ALA A 129 18.34 -15.95 -8.35
N GLU A 130 18.34 -16.96 -7.49
CA GLU A 130 17.34 -18.02 -7.44
C GLU A 130 17.06 -18.45 -6.00
N GLN A 131 15.79 -18.67 -5.69
CA GLN A 131 15.31 -19.15 -4.39
C GLN A 131 14.16 -20.13 -4.63
N THR A 132 14.05 -21.18 -3.79
CA THR A 132 13.01 -22.21 -3.93
C THR A 132 12.12 -22.22 -2.69
N PHE A 133 10.82 -22.30 -2.93
CA PHE A 133 9.76 -22.42 -1.93
C PHE A 133 8.80 -23.53 -2.34
N ASP A 134 7.95 -23.97 -1.42
CA ASP A 134 6.88 -24.92 -1.75
C ASP A 134 5.76 -24.24 -2.54
N VAL A 135 5.37 -23.04 -2.12
CA VAL A 135 4.35 -22.23 -2.77
C VAL A 135 4.88 -20.82 -2.99
N VAL A 136 4.74 -20.31 -4.22
CA VAL A 136 5.04 -18.91 -4.55
C VAL A 136 3.74 -18.20 -4.87
N ILE A 137 3.48 -17.08 -4.22
CA ILE A 137 2.27 -16.27 -4.36
C ILE A 137 2.67 -14.94 -5.00
N VAL A 138 1.90 -14.48 -5.98
CA VAL A 138 2.16 -13.20 -6.67
C VAL A 138 1.08 -12.19 -6.32
N GLY A 139 1.47 -11.13 -5.61
CA GLY A 139 0.60 -10.07 -5.10
C GLY A 139 0.23 -10.29 -3.62
N SER A 140 0.32 -9.23 -2.83
CA SER A 140 0.15 -9.24 -1.37
C SER A 140 -1.13 -8.55 -0.88
N GLY A 141 -2.18 -8.55 -1.71
CA GLY A 141 -3.53 -8.14 -1.28
C GLY A 141 -4.17 -9.16 -0.33
N GLY A 142 -5.42 -8.92 0.07
CA GLY A 142 -6.14 -9.81 1.00
C GLY A 142 -6.15 -11.28 0.55
N ALA A 143 -6.36 -11.53 -0.75
CA ALA A 143 -6.30 -12.89 -1.32
C ALA A 143 -4.91 -13.54 -1.19
N GLY A 144 -3.84 -12.77 -1.46
CA GLY A 144 -2.47 -13.27 -1.40
C GLY A 144 -2.02 -13.58 0.01
N LEU A 145 -2.33 -12.69 0.97
CA LEU A 145 -2.04 -12.93 2.38
C LEU A 145 -2.85 -14.10 2.93
N SER A 146 -4.13 -14.22 2.58
CA SER A 146 -4.96 -15.35 3.03
C SER A 146 -4.46 -16.68 2.46
N ALA A 147 -4.13 -16.73 1.17
CA ALA A 147 -3.53 -17.92 0.55
C ALA A 147 -2.18 -18.30 1.18
N ALA A 148 -1.39 -17.29 1.60
CA ALA A 148 -0.11 -17.53 2.25
C ALA A 148 -0.26 -18.14 3.64
N ILE A 149 -1.23 -17.66 4.43
CA ILE A 149 -1.57 -18.20 5.75
C ILE A 149 -2.00 -19.66 5.61
N GLU A 150 -2.96 -19.94 4.73
CA GLU A 150 -3.45 -21.31 4.50
C GLU A 150 -2.31 -22.26 4.09
N ALA A 151 -1.46 -21.85 3.14
CA ALA A 151 -0.34 -22.67 2.72
C ALA A 151 0.70 -22.89 3.85
N ALA A 152 0.97 -21.86 4.67
CA ALA A 152 1.90 -21.95 5.77
C ALA A 152 1.37 -22.82 6.93
N GLU A 153 0.07 -22.74 7.23
CA GLU A 153 -0.60 -23.61 8.21
C GLU A 153 -0.61 -25.08 7.76
N ALA A 154 -0.63 -25.33 6.45
CA ALA A 154 -0.38 -26.65 5.87
C ALA A 154 1.11 -27.08 5.89
N GLY A 155 1.97 -26.35 6.61
CA GLY A 155 3.39 -26.65 6.81
C GLY A 155 4.26 -26.41 5.58
N LYS A 156 3.83 -25.57 4.64
CA LYS A 156 4.60 -25.25 3.42
C LYS A 156 5.48 -24.03 3.62
N SER A 157 6.66 -24.03 2.99
CA SER A 157 7.46 -22.82 2.83
C SER A 157 6.83 -21.91 1.77
N VAL A 158 6.57 -20.64 2.13
CA VAL A 158 5.82 -19.71 1.28
C VAL A 158 6.59 -18.43 1.02
N ALA A 159 6.62 -18.01 -0.24
CA ALA A 159 7.05 -16.67 -0.65
C ALA A 159 5.91 -15.89 -1.29
N ILE A 160 5.74 -14.63 -0.89
CA ILE A 160 4.90 -13.65 -1.59
C ILE A 160 5.81 -12.68 -2.35
N VAL A 161 5.55 -12.50 -3.64
CA VAL A 161 6.23 -11.53 -4.51
C VAL A 161 5.30 -10.34 -4.74
N GLU A 162 5.70 -9.15 -4.30
CA GLU A 162 4.92 -7.91 -4.38
C GLU A 162 5.73 -6.82 -5.08
N LYS A 163 5.15 -6.23 -6.14
CA LYS A 163 5.82 -5.21 -6.94
C LYS A 163 5.84 -3.84 -6.26
N MET A 164 4.89 -3.60 -5.36
CA MET A 164 4.76 -2.36 -4.61
C MET A 164 5.70 -2.35 -3.39
N PRO A 165 6.03 -1.17 -2.85
CA PRO A 165 6.88 -1.05 -1.66
C PRO A 165 6.16 -1.39 -0.35
N THR A 166 4.86 -1.68 -0.43
CA THR A 166 4.00 -2.01 0.71
C THR A 166 3.06 -3.14 0.33
N VAL A 167 2.56 -3.88 1.33
CA VAL A 167 1.54 -4.90 1.10
C VAL A 167 0.15 -4.30 0.90
N GLY A 168 -0.80 -5.11 0.44
CA GLY A 168 -2.23 -4.85 0.61
C GLY A 168 -2.98 -4.38 -0.65
N GLY A 169 -2.31 -3.75 -1.61
CA GLY A 169 -2.92 -3.34 -2.88
C GLY A 169 -4.26 -2.61 -2.73
N ASN A 170 -5.26 -2.97 -3.54
CA ASN A 170 -6.61 -2.41 -3.42
C ASN A 170 -7.32 -2.79 -2.11
N THR A 171 -7.00 -3.94 -1.50
CA THR A 171 -7.58 -4.32 -0.20
C THR A 171 -7.28 -3.24 0.83
N LEU A 172 -6.06 -2.71 0.87
CA LEU A 172 -5.62 -1.70 1.84
C LEU A 172 -6.39 -0.37 1.75
N ILE A 173 -6.82 0.02 0.55
CA ILE A 173 -7.55 1.29 0.32
C ILE A 173 -9.08 1.11 0.24
N SER A 174 -9.58 -0.08 0.55
CA SER A 174 -11.02 -0.34 0.69
C SER A 174 -11.53 0.05 2.07
N GLY A 175 -12.86 0.07 2.27
CA GLY A 175 -13.45 0.11 3.62
C GLY A 175 -13.30 -1.23 4.38
N GLY A 176 -12.91 -2.29 3.68
CA GLY A 176 -12.67 -3.62 4.24
C GLY A 176 -13.94 -4.38 4.64
N GLU A 177 -15.12 -3.88 4.25
CA GLU A 177 -16.38 -4.51 4.59
C GLU A 177 -16.55 -5.86 3.89
N MET A 178 -17.14 -6.82 4.61
CA MET A 178 -17.29 -8.19 4.14
C MET A 178 -18.73 -8.66 4.28
N ASN A 179 -19.35 -9.01 3.16
CA ASN A 179 -20.69 -9.60 3.16
C ASN A 179 -20.63 -11.02 3.71
N ALA A 180 -21.36 -11.29 4.80
CA ALA A 180 -21.48 -12.62 5.39
C ALA A 180 -22.93 -12.86 5.86
N PRO A 181 -23.70 -13.75 5.20
CA PRO A 181 -25.08 -14.02 5.62
C PRO A 181 -25.11 -14.83 6.92
N GLY A 182 -26.08 -14.55 7.79
CA GLY A 182 -26.27 -15.24 9.07
C GLY A 182 -25.20 -14.94 10.13
N ASN A 183 -24.44 -13.86 9.96
CA ASN A 183 -23.30 -13.54 10.82
C ASN A 183 -23.69 -13.19 12.27
N TRP A 184 -22.71 -13.20 13.16
CA TRP A 184 -22.92 -12.95 14.60
C TRP A 184 -23.46 -11.55 14.91
N VAL A 185 -23.14 -10.54 14.09
CA VAL A 185 -23.65 -9.18 14.27
C VAL A 185 -25.12 -9.09 13.85
N GLN A 186 -25.54 -9.80 12.80
CA GLN A 186 -26.96 -9.91 12.46
C GLN A 186 -27.77 -10.47 13.63
N LYS A 187 -27.24 -11.50 14.31
CA LYS A 187 -27.86 -12.08 15.52
C LYS A 187 -27.98 -11.04 16.64
N ASN A 188 -26.91 -10.28 16.91
CA ASN A 188 -26.91 -9.21 17.92
C ASN A 188 -27.94 -8.11 17.61
N LEU A 189 -28.16 -7.82 16.32
CA LEU A 189 -29.11 -6.81 15.85
C LEU A 189 -30.54 -7.34 15.69
N GLY A 190 -30.79 -8.62 15.98
CA GLY A 190 -32.11 -9.23 15.78
C GLY A 190 -32.52 -9.39 14.30
N ILE A 191 -31.57 -9.33 13.38
CA ILE A 191 -31.81 -9.56 11.95
C ILE A 191 -31.93 -11.07 11.73
N THR A 192 -33.06 -11.50 11.18
CA THR A 192 -33.38 -12.92 10.93
C THR A 192 -33.76 -13.14 9.47
N GLY A 193 -33.60 -14.38 8.97
CA GLY A 193 -34.01 -14.77 7.63
C GLY A 193 -32.95 -14.63 6.52
N ASP A 194 -31.81 -13.99 6.78
CA ASP A 194 -30.69 -13.98 5.83
C ASP A 194 -30.08 -15.40 5.71
N SER A 195 -29.61 -15.75 4.53
CA SER A 195 -29.14 -17.11 4.21
C SER A 195 -28.14 -17.11 3.06
N VAL A 196 -27.42 -18.22 2.89
CA VAL A 196 -26.56 -18.47 1.72
C VAL A 196 -27.33 -18.27 0.42
N GLU A 197 -28.54 -18.84 0.33
CA GLU A 197 -29.39 -18.71 -0.86
C GLU A 197 -29.85 -17.26 -1.11
N ALA A 198 -30.18 -16.51 -0.07
CA ALA A 198 -30.51 -15.09 -0.22
C ALA A 198 -29.32 -14.29 -0.76
N TYR A 199 -28.12 -14.51 -0.20
CA TYR A 199 -26.92 -13.83 -0.67
C TYR A 199 -26.50 -14.25 -2.09
N TYR A 200 -26.61 -15.54 -2.41
CA TYR A 200 -26.40 -16.07 -3.76
C TYR A 200 -27.35 -15.41 -4.76
N ASN A 201 -28.65 -15.36 -4.48
CA ASN A 201 -29.66 -14.78 -5.37
C ASN A 201 -29.45 -13.27 -5.57
N ASP A 202 -29.14 -12.53 -4.51
CA ASP A 202 -28.78 -11.10 -4.61
C ASP A 202 -27.56 -10.91 -5.51
N THR A 203 -26.51 -11.74 -5.33
CA THR A 203 -25.26 -11.65 -6.10
C THR A 203 -25.48 -12.00 -7.57
N MET A 204 -26.20 -13.09 -7.87
CA MET A 204 -26.53 -13.49 -9.23
C MET A 204 -27.34 -12.42 -9.93
N LYS A 205 -28.35 -11.85 -9.26
CA LYS A 205 -29.17 -10.76 -9.80
C LYS A 205 -28.32 -9.51 -10.06
N GLY A 206 -27.48 -9.11 -9.10
CA GLY A 206 -26.62 -7.93 -9.23
C GLY A 206 -25.53 -8.06 -10.28
N GLY A 207 -25.13 -9.29 -10.61
CA GLY A 207 -24.20 -9.60 -11.72
C GLY A 207 -24.90 -9.91 -13.05
N ASP A 208 -26.15 -9.48 -13.24
CA ASP A 208 -26.98 -9.73 -14.43
C ASP A 208 -27.11 -11.22 -14.83
N ASN A 209 -26.93 -12.13 -13.86
CA ASN A 209 -26.86 -13.58 -14.02
C ASN A 209 -25.75 -14.07 -14.97
N ILE A 210 -24.68 -13.29 -15.14
CA ILE A 210 -23.55 -13.59 -16.04
C ILE A 210 -22.45 -14.39 -15.32
N GLY A 211 -22.29 -14.18 -14.00
CA GLY A 211 -21.29 -14.89 -13.20
C GLY A 211 -21.51 -16.41 -13.19
N ASP A 212 -20.42 -17.19 -13.04
CA ASP A 212 -20.54 -18.65 -12.91
C ASP A 212 -21.34 -19.00 -11.64
N PRO A 213 -22.53 -19.61 -11.78
CA PRO A 213 -23.39 -19.91 -10.64
C PRO A 213 -22.70 -20.75 -9.56
N LYS A 214 -21.79 -21.65 -9.94
CA LYS A 214 -21.09 -22.52 -8.98
C LYS A 214 -20.09 -21.74 -8.14
N LEU A 215 -19.39 -20.79 -8.76
CA LEU A 215 -18.42 -19.94 -8.05
C LEU A 215 -19.14 -18.92 -7.15
N VAL A 216 -20.25 -18.34 -7.62
CA VAL A 216 -21.06 -17.42 -6.81
C VAL A 216 -21.69 -18.15 -5.62
N HIS A 217 -22.18 -19.38 -5.82
CA HIS A 217 -22.73 -20.18 -4.72
C HIS A 217 -21.66 -20.56 -3.70
N LEU A 218 -20.48 -21.02 -4.15
CA LEU A 218 -19.35 -21.31 -3.28
C LEU A 218 -18.93 -20.07 -2.47
N MET A 219 -18.87 -18.89 -3.09
CA MET A 219 -18.57 -17.64 -2.40
C MET A 219 -19.61 -17.35 -1.30
N ALA A 220 -20.90 -17.48 -1.62
CA ALA A 220 -21.97 -17.24 -0.65
C ALA A 220 -21.96 -18.25 0.50
N GLU A 221 -21.69 -19.53 0.20
CA GLU A 221 -21.60 -20.62 1.17
C GLU A 221 -20.44 -20.40 2.14
N LYS A 222 -19.27 -20.01 1.63
CA LYS A 222 -18.05 -19.84 2.43
C LYS A 222 -17.93 -18.49 3.13
N ALA A 223 -18.79 -17.52 2.80
CA ALA A 223 -18.71 -16.17 3.32
C ALA A 223 -18.70 -16.09 4.86
N LEU A 224 -19.59 -16.84 5.54
CA LEU A 224 -19.64 -16.83 7.01
C LEU A 224 -18.40 -17.48 7.62
N GLU A 225 -18.01 -18.66 7.12
CA GLU A 225 -16.81 -19.38 7.58
C GLU A 225 -15.55 -18.53 7.43
N SER A 226 -15.38 -17.86 6.29
CA SER A 226 -14.26 -16.95 6.05
C SER A 226 -14.28 -15.72 6.97
N ALA A 227 -15.46 -15.17 7.28
CA ALA A 227 -15.59 -14.05 8.21
C ALA A 227 -15.25 -14.46 9.66
N GLU A 228 -15.66 -15.67 10.07
CA GLU A 228 -15.32 -16.24 11.38
C GLU A 228 -13.82 -16.53 11.47
N TRP A 229 -13.19 -17.09 10.43
CA TRP A 229 -11.74 -17.25 10.37
C TRP A 229 -10.98 -15.92 10.50
N LEU A 230 -11.43 -14.87 9.80
CA LEU A 230 -10.85 -13.53 9.95
C LEU A 230 -10.96 -13.02 11.39
N ARG A 231 -12.11 -13.23 12.04
CA ARG A 231 -12.35 -12.80 13.43
C ARG A 231 -11.51 -13.60 14.43
N ASP A 232 -11.56 -14.93 14.33
CA ASP A 232 -11.12 -15.84 15.38
C ASP A 232 -9.63 -16.20 15.26
N ASP A 233 -9.13 -16.43 14.05
CA ASP A 233 -7.77 -16.92 13.81
C ASP A 233 -6.80 -15.81 13.38
N VAL A 234 -7.29 -14.87 12.56
CA VAL A 234 -6.51 -13.71 12.08
C VAL A 234 -6.65 -12.50 13.00
N HIS A 235 -7.67 -12.49 13.88
CA HIS A 235 -7.95 -11.43 14.85
C HIS A 235 -8.26 -10.06 14.23
N VAL A 236 -8.97 -10.06 13.09
CA VAL A 236 -9.62 -8.88 12.53
C VAL A 236 -10.76 -8.46 13.45
N GLU A 237 -10.73 -7.21 13.91
CA GLU A 237 -11.80 -6.67 14.72
C GLU A 237 -12.93 -6.14 13.83
N PHE A 238 -14.14 -6.67 14.02
CA PHE A 238 -15.37 -6.16 13.39
C PHE A 238 -16.26 -5.47 14.41
N LEU A 239 -16.99 -4.43 13.99
CA LEU A 239 -18.01 -3.79 14.83
C LEU A 239 -19.09 -4.81 15.21
N SER A 240 -19.45 -4.86 16.50
CA SER A 240 -20.35 -5.89 17.04
C SER A 240 -21.83 -5.51 17.04
N ASP A 241 -22.13 -4.25 16.75
CA ASP A 241 -23.43 -3.58 16.86
C ASP A 241 -23.81 -2.79 15.60
N GLN A 242 -23.04 -2.93 14.52
CA GLN A 242 -23.31 -2.25 13.26
C GLN A 242 -22.92 -3.13 12.07
N LEU A 243 -23.69 -2.98 11.00
CA LEU A 243 -23.46 -3.58 9.68
C LEU A 243 -23.71 -2.51 8.62
N PHE A 244 -23.36 -2.77 7.36
CA PHE A 244 -23.89 -2.04 6.20
C PHE A 244 -24.87 -2.88 5.39
N GLN A 245 -25.77 -2.18 4.69
CA GLN A 245 -26.59 -2.74 3.62
C GLN A 245 -26.18 -2.04 2.33
N PHE A 246 -25.38 -2.73 1.53
CA PHE A 246 -25.00 -2.25 0.21
C PHE A 246 -26.18 -2.36 -0.77
N GLY A 247 -26.15 -1.54 -1.82
CA GLY A 247 -27.14 -1.61 -2.91
C GLY A 247 -27.22 -3.01 -3.52
N GLY A 248 -28.40 -3.41 -3.97
CA GLY A 248 -28.68 -4.74 -4.51
C GLY A 248 -28.80 -5.87 -3.48
N HIS A 249 -28.56 -5.62 -2.18
CA HIS A 249 -28.69 -6.64 -1.13
C HIS A 249 -30.07 -6.59 -0.45
N SER A 250 -30.69 -7.75 -0.30
CA SER A 250 -31.97 -7.94 0.40
C SER A 250 -31.84 -7.82 1.92
N PHE A 251 -30.63 -8.00 2.47
CA PHE A 251 -30.35 -7.95 3.90
C PHE A 251 -29.10 -7.12 4.21
N LYS A 252 -29.11 -6.47 5.38
CA LYS A 252 -27.96 -5.84 6.00
C LYS A 252 -27.00 -6.93 6.51
N ARG A 253 -25.90 -7.18 5.79
CA ARG A 253 -24.99 -8.32 6.02
C ARG A 253 -23.49 -8.01 5.92
N ALA A 254 -23.15 -6.76 5.59
CA ALA A 254 -21.76 -6.36 5.44
C ALA A 254 -21.16 -6.07 6.83
N LEU A 255 -20.28 -6.95 7.28
CA LEU A 255 -19.44 -6.76 8.46
C LEU A 255 -18.51 -5.58 8.23
N ILE A 256 -18.39 -4.72 9.23
CA ILE A 256 -17.58 -3.51 9.17
C ILE A 256 -16.33 -3.72 10.02
N PRO A 257 -15.11 -3.72 9.46
CA PRO A 257 -13.90 -3.79 10.26
C PRO A 257 -13.71 -2.50 11.05
N LYS A 258 -13.00 -2.59 12.18
CA LYS A 258 -12.68 -1.44 13.01
C LYS A 258 -11.97 -0.37 12.19
N GLY A 259 -12.44 0.87 12.35
CA GLY A 259 -11.94 2.01 11.59
C GLY A 259 -12.51 2.14 10.18
N HIS A 260 -13.35 1.21 9.71
CA HIS A 260 -13.93 1.22 8.37
C HIS A 260 -12.84 1.27 7.29
N THR A 261 -11.79 0.45 7.48
CA THR A 261 -10.67 0.40 6.54
C THR A 261 -10.23 -1.04 6.29
N GLY A 262 -9.77 -1.29 5.07
CA GLY A 262 -9.04 -2.50 4.75
C GLY A 262 -7.62 -2.55 5.36
N ALA A 263 -7.15 -1.47 5.99
CA ALA A 263 -5.90 -1.49 6.75
C ALA A 263 -5.99 -2.42 7.97
N GLU A 264 -7.17 -2.53 8.59
CA GLU A 264 -7.42 -3.52 9.65
C GLU A 264 -7.20 -4.94 9.10
N LEU A 265 -7.82 -5.29 7.97
CA LEU A 265 -7.62 -6.59 7.31
C LEU A 265 -6.15 -6.86 6.97
N VAL A 266 -5.52 -5.92 6.24
CA VAL A 266 -4.16 -6.12 5.72
C VAL A 266 -3.14 -6.22 6.86
N SER A 267 -3.26 -5.40 7.90
CA SER A 267 -2.32 -5.43 9.02
C SER A 267 -2.38 -6.75 9.80
N LYS A 268 -3.59 -7.26 10.06
CA LYS A 268 -3.82 -8.53 10.77
C LYS A 268 -3.40 -9.74 9.95
N LEU A 269 -3.78 -9.77 8.67
CA LEU A 269 -3.35 -10.81 7.73
C LEU A 269 -1.82 -10.82 7.55
N LYS A 270 -1.19 -9.65 7.43
CA LYS A 270 0.28 -9.54 7.35
C LYS A 270 0.93 -10.09 8.62
N ALA A 271 0.47 -9.67 9.79
CA ALA A 271 1.02 -10.11 11.06
C ALA A 271 0.93 -11.63 11.22
N LYS A 272 -0.23 -12.23 10.90
CA LYS A 272 -0.43 -13.68 10.93
C LYS A 272 0.48 -14.41 9.94
N ALA A 273 0.60 -13.90 8.71
CA ALA A 273 1.50 -14.49 7.71
C ALA A 273 2.97 -14.46 8.17
N GLU A 274 3.43 -13.35 8.75
CA GLU A 274 4.79 -13.21 9.28
C GLU A 274 5.03 -14.11 10.50
N GLU A 275 4.05 -14.24 11.39
CA GLU A 275 4.08 -15.18 12.53
C GLU A 275 4.30 -16.62 12.06
N LEU A 276 3.65 -17.01 10.97
CA LEU A 276 3.77 -18.34 10.35
C LEU A 276 5.05 -18.50 9.50
N GLY A 277 5.90 -17.47 9.42
CA GLY A 277 7.18 -17.53 8.74
C GLY A 277 7.12 -17.30 7.22
N VAL A 278 5.99 -16.82 6.69
CA VAL A 278 5.85 -16.43 5.28
C VAL A 278 6.89 -15.35 4.93
N LYS A 279 7.56 -15.50 3.78
CA LYS A 279 8.53 -14.50 3.29
C LYS A 279 7.87 -13.56 2.29
N ILE A 280 7.81 -12.27 2.61
CA ILE A 280 7.22 -11.25 1.75
C ILE A 280 8.34 -10.42 1.10
N PHE A 281 8.39 -10.45 -0.23
CA PHE A 281 9.39 -9.74 -1.04
C PHE A 281 8.73 -8.54 -1.72
N LEU A 282 8.90 -7.36 -1.11
CA LEU A 282 8.42 -6.07 -1.62
C LEU A 282 9.38 -5.51 -2.68
N ASN A 283 8.89 -4.60 -3.52
CA ASN A 283 9.63 -4.04 -4.65
C ASN A 283 10.19 -5.12 -5.61
N VAL A 284 9.49 -6.26 -5.72
CA VAL A 284 9.84 -7.35 -6.63
C VAL A 284 8.67 -7.59 -7.58
N LYS A 285 8.88 -7.25 -8.85
CA LYS A 285 7.85 -7.39 -9.88
C LYS A 285 7.98 -8.74 -10.57
N ALA A 286 6.98 -9.59 -10.42
CA ALA A 286 6.81 -10.77 -11.25
C ALA A 286 6.60 -10.36 -12.72
N GLU A 287 7.39 -10.93 -13.63
CA GLU A 287 7.36 -10.62 -15.06
C GLU A 287 6.82 -11.78 -15.90
N GLU A 288 7.18 -13.02 -15.54
CA GLU A 288 6.82 -14.22 -16.30
C GLU A 288 6.66 -15.45 -15.39
N LEU A 289 5.74 -16.35 -15.76
CA LEU A 289 5.64 -17.69 -15.17
C LEU A 289 6.66 -18.61 -15.84
N ILE A 290 7.38 -19.40 -15.04
CA ILE A 290 8.34 -20.39 -15.50
C ILE A 290 7.61 -21.72 -15.72
N GLN A 291 7.74 -22.33 -16.89
CA GLN A 291 7.18 -23.65 -17.19
C GLN A 291 8.28 -24.68 -17.45
N ASP A 292 8.04 -25.93 -17.03
CA ASP A 292 8.86 -27.07 -17.44
C ASP A 292 8.53 -27.52 -18.88
N ALA A 293 9.23 -28.56 -19.35
CA ALA A 293 9.04 -29.11 -20.70
C ALA A 293 7.63 -29.68 -20.97
N ASN A 294 6.86 -29.98 -19.91
CA ASN A 294 5.50 -30.49 -20.01
C ASN A 294 4.44 -29.39 -19.87
N GLY A 295 4.86 -28.12 -19.72
CA GLY A 295 3.97 -26.98 -19.51
C GLY A 295 3.51 -26.79 -18.07
N ARG A 296 4.03 -27.54 -17.09
CA ARG A 296 3.73 -27.31 -15.67
C ARG A 296 4.43 -26.04 -15.22
N VAL A 297 3.72 -25.14 -14.54
CA VAL A 297 4.31 -23.96 -13.90
C VAL A 297 5.15 -24.38 -12.70
N THR A 298 6.43 -23.99 -12.68
CA THR A 298 7.42 -24.35 -11.66
C THR A 298 8.01 -23.14 -10.94
N GLY A 299 7.52 -21.94 -11.21
CA GLY A 299 8.00 -20.73 -10.54
C GLY A 299 7.67 -19.44 -11.27
N VAL A 300 8.30 -18.37 -10.83
CA VAL A 300 8.13 -17.00 -11.35
C VAL A 300 9.50 -16.37 -11.58
N LYS A 301 9.69 -15.78 -12.76
CA LYS A 301 10.79 -14.87 -13.06
C LYS A 301 10.34 -13.46 -12.70
N ALA A 302 11.14 -12.76 -11.91
CA ALA A 302 10.82 -11.43 -11.40
C ALA A 302 12.02 -10.48 -11.51
N THR A 303 11.78 -9.19 -11.34
CA THR A 303 12.81 -8.15 -11.24
C THR A 303 12.73 -7.46 -9.89
N ASP A 304 13.87 -7.25 -9.24
CA ASP A 304 13.95 -6.49 -7.99
C ASP A 304 13.94 -4.97 -8.23
N LYS A 305 14.06 -4.20 -7.15
CA LYS A 305 14.12 -2.72 -7.19
C LYS A 305 15.24 -2.20 -8.12
N ALA A 306 16.36 -2.91 -8.20
CA ALA A 306 17.51 -2.58 -9.04
C ALA A 306 17.37 -3.10 -10.48
N LYS A 307 16.22 -3.65 -10.86
CA LYS A 307 15.96 -4.31 -12.16
C LYS A 307 16.82 -5.55 -12.41
N LYS A 308 17.37 -6.14 -11.36
CA LYS A 308 18.09 -7.41 -11.44
C LYS A 308 17.06 -8.54 -11.54
N GLU A 309 17.31 -9.48 -12.45
CA GLU A 309 16.50 -10.69 -12.56
C GLU A 309 16.70 -11.57 -11.32
N VAL A 310 15.59 -12.04 -10.76
CA VAL A 310 15.52 -12.99 -9.65
C VAL A 310 14.46 -14.05 -9.96
N LYS A 311 14.70 -15.28 -9.53
CA LYS A 311 13.79 -16.42 -9.74
C LYS A 311 13.26 -16.96 -8.42
N PHE A 312 11.95 -17.15 -8.37
CA PHE A 312 11.25 -17.82 -7.27
C PHE A 312 10.70 -19.14 -7.80
N LEU A 313 11.40 -20.24 -7.53
CA LEU A 313 10.96 -21.58 -7.90
C LEU A 313 9.93 -22.11 -6.88
N ALA A 314 8.96 -22.87 -7.36
CA ALA A 314 7.87 -23.40 -6.57
C ALA A 314 7.75 -24.92 -6.75
N ASN A 315 7.88 -25.69 -5.67
CA ASN A 315 7.75 -27.15 -5.72
C ASN A 315 6.30 -27.57 -6.04
N ASN A 316 5.33 -26.93 -5.40
CA ASN A 316 3.92 -27.33 -5.48
C ASN A 316 3.12 -26.48 -6.46
N GLY A 317 3.46 -25.19 -6.61
CA GLY A 317 2.87 -24.33 -7.64
C GLY A 317 2.92 -22.85 -7.32
N VAL A 318 2.42 -22.06 -8.27
CA VAL A 318 2.30 -20.60 -8.16
C VAL A 318 0.83 -20.21 -8.02
N VAL A 319 0.51 -19.30 -7.10
CA VAL A 319 -0.83 -18.72 -6.95
C VAL A 319 -0.81 -17.26 -7.38
N LEU A 320 -1.64 -16.90 -8.37
CA LEU A 320 -1.77 -15.52 -8.83
C LEU A 320 -2.88 -14.81 -8.05
N THR A 321 -2.50 -13.82 -7.25
CA THR A 321 -3.39 -12.96 -6.44
C THR A 321 -3.14 -11.49 -6.75
N THR A 322 -2.97 -11.18 -8.04
CA THR A 322 -2.42 -9.92 -8.55
C THR A 322 -3.42 -8.77 -8.69
N GLY A 323 -4.68 -8.97 -8.28
CA GLY A 323 -5.75 -8.01 -8.51
C GLY A 323 -6.13 -7.82 -9.98
N GLY A 324 -6.83 -6.72 -10.28
CA GLY A 324 -7.36 -6.41 -11.60
C GLY A 324 -6.49 -5.48 -12.44
N PHE A 325 -7.14 -4.71 -13.32
CA PHE A 325 -6.50 -3.82 -14.29
C PHE A 325 -7.14 -2.43 -14.37
N GLY A 326 -7.89 -1.99 -13.34
CA GLY A 326 -8.66 -0.74 -13.39
C GLY A 326 -7.80 0.53 -13.44
N SER A 327 -6.51 0.46 -13.11
CA SER A 327 -5.55 1.56 -13.33
C SER A 327 -4.89 1.56 -14.71
N ASN A 328 -5.11 0.51 -15.53
CA ASN A 328 -4.54 0.40 -16.87
C ASN A 328 -5.56 0.83 -17.94
N VAL A 329 -5.50 2.11 -18.32
CA VAL A 329 -6.38 2.71 -19.35
C VAL A 329 -6.36 1.92 -20.66
N GLU A 330 -5.18 1.49 -21.12
CA GLU A 330 -5.06 0.78 -22.40
C GLU A 330 -5.72 -0.60 -22.34
N MET A 331 -5.53 -1.34 -21.23
CA MET A 331 -6.19 -2.64 -21.05
C MET A 331 -7.71 -2.49 -20.83
N ARG A 332 -8.17 -1.44 -20.14
CA ARG A 332 -9.61 -1.12 -20.06
C ARG A 332 -10.19 -0.92 -21.46
N LYS A 333 -9.58 -0.06 -22.28
CA LYS A 333 -10.01 0.22 -23.66
C LYS A 333 -9.98 -1.01 -24.57
N GLN A 334 -9.01 -1.90 -24.36
CA GLN A 334 -8.90 -3.16 -25.10
C GLN A 334 -10.17 -4.01 -24.92
N TYR A 335 -10.69 -4.12 -23.69
CA TYR A 335 -11.84 -4.97 -23.39
C TYR A 335 -13.18 -4.25 -23.43
N ASN A 336 -13.20 -2.95 -23.14
CA ASN A 336 -14.38 -2.12 -23.24
C ASN A 336 -14.00 -0.66 -23.56
N LYS A 337 -14.34 -0.22 -24.78
CA LYS A 337 -13.95 1.09 -25.32
C LYS A 337 -14.58 2.28 -24.61
N GLU A 338 -15.63 2.07 -23.81
CA GLU A 338 -16.27 3.14 -23.04
C GLU A 338 -15.33 3.67 -21.94
N TYR A 339 -14.53 2.80 -21.32
CA TYR A 339 -13.74 3.11 -20.13
C TYR A 339 -12.33 3.61 -20.45
N ASP A 340 -12.27 4.72 -21.19
CA ASP A 340 -11.04 5.41 -21.56
C ASP A 340 -10.51 6.36 -20.45
N GLU A 341 -9.54 7.21 -20.80
CA GLU A 341 -8.92 8.21 -19.93
C GLU A 341 -9.87 9.25 -19.29
N ARG A 342 -11.12 9.36 -19.76
CA ARG A 342 -12.18 10.16 -19.11
C ARG A 342 -12.55 9.59 -17.75
N TYR A 343 -12.52 8.27 -17.62
CA TYR A 343 -12.77 7.56 -16.36
C TYR A 343 -11.48 7.45 -15.56
N LYS A 344 -11.39 8.24 -14.48
CA LYS A 344 -10.33 8.09 -13.47
C LYS A 344 -10.50 6.77 -12.71
N SER A 345 -9.45 6.33 -12.04
CA SER A 345 -9.45 5.05 -11.30
C SER A 345 -9.48 5.28 -9.80
N THR A 346 -10.27 4.46 -9.10
CA THR A 346 -10.24 4.32 -7.64
C THR A 346 -9.17 3.36 -7.17
N ASP A 347 -8.56 2.60 -8.09
CA ASP A 347 -7.56 1.60 -7.77
C ASP A 347 -6.21 2.23 -7.40
N THR A 348 -5.39 1.45 -6.70
CA THR A 348 -3.97 1.76 -6.58
C THR A 348 -3.31 1.77 -7.96
N VAL A 349 -2.23 2.53 -8.10
CA VAL A 349 -1.43 2.59 -9.34
C VAL A 349 -0.82 1.24 -9.74
N GLY A 350 -0.77 0.27 -8.81
CA GLY A 350 -0.29 -1.09 -9.05
C GLY A 350 -1.32 -1.99 -9.76
N THR A 351 -2.59 -1.61 -9.86
CA THR A 351 -3.65 -2.48 -10.41
C THR A 351 -3.67 -2.43 -11.95
N THR A 352 -2.67 -3.04 -12.59
CA THR A 352 -2.38 -2.88 -14.03
C THR A 352 -2.62 -4.11 -14.90
N GLY A 353 -3.07 -5.23 -14.33
CA GLY A 353 -3.34 -6.47 -15.07
C GLY A 353 -2.11 -7.34 -15.35
N ASP A 354 -0.98 -7.11 -14.68
CA ASP A 354 0.28 -7.81 -14.96
C ASP A 354 0.14 -9.34 -14.83
N GLY A 355 -0.57 -9.83 -13.80
CA GLY A 355 -0.83 -11.25 -13.62
C GLY A 355 -1.73 -11.86 -14.68
N ILE A 356 -2.68 -11.09 -15.22
CA ILE A 356 -3.54 -11.52 -16.33
C ILE A 356 -2.69 -11.74 -17.58
N VAL A 357 -1.79 -10.81 -17.89
CA VAL A 357 -0.85 -10.94 -19.02
C VAL A 357 0.07 -12.15 -18.84
N MET A 358 0.60 -12.36 -17.63
CA MET A 358 1.43 -13.54 -17.33
C MET A 358 0.65 -14.84 -17.52
N ALA A 359 -0.59 -14.91 -17.04
CA ALA A 359 -1.44 -16.09 -17.17
C ALA A 359 -1.79 -16.39 -18.63
N GLN A 360 -2.16 -15.39 -19.42
CA GLN A 360 -2.46 -15.58 -20.86
C GLN A 360 -1.26 -16.13 -21.63
N LYS A 361 -0.04 -15.67 -21.32
CA LYS A 361 1.18 -16.15 -21.99
C LYS A 361 1.41 -17.66 -21.83
N VAL A 362 0.92 -18.26 -20.74
CA VAL A 362 0.99 -19.70 -20.49
C VAL A 362 -0.29 -20.45 -20.88
N GLY A 363 -1.21 -19.78 -21.60
CA GLY A 363 -2.41 -20.39 -22.16
C GLY A 363 -3.67 -20.29 -21.29
N ALA A 364 -3.66 -19.49 -20.21
CA ALA A 364 -4.88 -19.28 -19.42
C ALA A 364 -5.96 -18.58 -20.25
N GLN A 365 -7.19 -19.08 -20.13
CA GLN A 365 -8.37 -18.43 -20.72
C GLN A 365 -8.85 -17.30 -19.82
N LEU A 366 -9.36 -16.24 -20.43
CA LEU A 366 -10.03 -15.15 -19.74
C LEU A 366 -11.52 -15.18 -20.03
N GLN A 367 -12.31 -14.70 -19.08
CA GLN A 367 -13.75 -14.54 -19.23
C GLN A 367 -14.15 -13.19 -18.62
N ASN A 368 -15.22 -12.60 -19.16
CA ASN A 368 -15.89 -11.42 -18.61
C ASN A 368 -15.02 -10.16 -18.47
N MET A 369 -13.97 -10.03 -19.29
CA MET A 369 -13.02 -8.92 -19.22
C MET A 369 -13.63 -7.56 -19.64
N GLU A 370 -14.72 -7.60 -20.41
CA GLU A 370 -15.48 -6.44 -20.87
C GLU A 370 -16.34 -5.79 -19.78
N TYR A 371 -16.63 -6.54 -18.71
CA TYR A 371 -17.45 -6.07 -17.58
C TYR A 371 -16.56 -5.36 -16.56
N ILE A 372 -16.49 -4.03 -16.70
CA ILE A 372 -15.67 -3.16 -15.86
C ILE A 372 -16.61 -2.29 -15.01
N GLN A 373 -16.56 -2.45 -13.69
CA GLN A 373 -17.38 -1.66 -12.77
C GLN A 373 -16.81 -0.25 -12.60
N THR A 374 -17.69 0.76 -12.64
CA THR A 374 -17.36 2.13 -12.24
C THR A 374 -17.94 2.43 -10.86
N TYR A 375 -17.21 3.20 -10.05
CA TYR A 375 -17.74 3.66 -8.78
C TYR A 375 -18.47 5.00 -8.98
N PRO A 376 -19.73 5.14 -8.52
CA PRO A 376 -20.57 6.28 -8.89
C PRO A 376 -20.16 7.60 -8.20
N ILE A 377 -19.46 7.54 -7.05
CA ILE A 377 -19.14 8.72 -6.24
C ILE A 377 -17.64 8.74 -5.92
N ALA A 378 -16.90 9.44 -6.77
CA ALA A 378 -15.47 9.64 -6.63
C ALA A 378 -15.14 11.14 -6.69
N ASN A 379 -13.95 11.50 -6.21
CA ASN A 379 -13.43 12.84 -6.42
C ASN A 379 -13.23 13.07 -7.93
N PRO A 380 -13.89 14.06 -8.56
CA PRO A 380 -13.85 14.23 -10.01
C PRO A 380 -12.48 14.68 -10.53
N LYS A 381 -11.60 15.20 -9.65
CA LYS A 381 -10.24 15.61 -10.02
C LYS A 381 -9.25 14.46 -9.89
N THR A 382 -9.29 13.73 -8.77
CA THR A 382 -8.28 12.71 -8.46
C THR A 382 -8.71 11.29 -8.82
N GLY A 383 -10.01 11.03 -8.94
CA GLY A 383 -10.58 9.68 -9.14
C GLY A 383 -10.70 8.85 -7.85
N MET A 384 -10.19 9.36 -6.74
CA MET A 384 -10.23 8.63 -5.46
C MET A 384 -11.68 8.41 -5.01
N ILE A 385 -11.93 7.25 -4.41
CA ILE A 385 -13.21 6.96 -3.79
C ILE A 385 -13.54 8.03 -2.75
N SER A 386 -14.79 8.47 -2.74
CA SER A 386 -15.29 9.40 -1.73
C SER A 386 -16.18 8.63 -0.77
N LEU A 387 -15.74 8.46 0.48
CA LEU A 387 -16.53 7.78 1.52
C LEU A 387 -17.81 8.56 1.90
N LEU A 388 -17.95 9.81 1.42
CA LEU A 388 -19.26 10.48 1.42
C LEU A 388 -20.33 9.67 0.69
N ALA A 389 -19.93 8.78 -0.22
CA ALA A 389 -20.82 7.85 -0.90
C ALA A 389 -21.66 7.01 0.06
N ASP A 390 -21.12 6.69 1.24
CA ASP A 390 -21.75 5.79 2.21
C ASP A 390 -22.89 6.48 2.95
N THR A 391 -22.92 7.82 2.97
CA THR A 391 -24.03 8.58 3.55
C THR A 391 -25.38 8.30 2.88
N ARG A 392 -25.38 7.75 1.65
CA ARG A 392 -26.60 7.28 0.98
C ARG A 392 -27.25 6.12 1.73
N PHE A 393 -26.47 5.29 2.41
CA PHE A 393 -26.99 4.21 3.25
C PHE A 393 -27.75 4.73 4.48
N ASP A 394 -27.49 5.97 4.88
CA ASP A 394 -28.15 6.67 5.98
C ASP A 394 -29.12 7.77 5.50
N GLY A 395 -29.53 7.73 4.23
CA GLY A 395 -30.61 8.56 3.68
C GLY A 395 -30.17 9.86 2.98
N ALA A 396 -28.89 10.03 2.69
CA ALA A 396 -28.45 11.12 1.82
C ALA A 396 -29.01 10.96 0.40
N ILE A 397 -29.44 12.07 -0.20
CA ILE A 397 -29.97 12.11 -1.57
C ILE A 397 -28.94 12.67 -2.55
N LEU A 398 -29.04 12.27 -3.83
CA LEU A 398 -28.24 12.81 -4.91
C LEU A 398 -29.03 13.87 -5.68
N VAL A 399 -28.47 15.07 -5.81
CA VAL A 399 -29.06 16.17 -6.58
C VAL A 399 -28.15 16.61 -7.71
N ASN A 400 -28.75 16.96 -8.84
CA ASN A 400 -28.03 17.51 -9.98
C ASN A 400 -27.74 19.02 -9.81
N GLN A 401 -27.12 19.66 -10.81
CA GLN A 401 -26.75 21.08 -10.75
C GLN A 401 -27.98 22.01 -10.66
N GLU A 402 -29.16 21.54 -11.06
CA GLU A 402 -30.44 22.26 -10.92
C GLU A 402 -31.14 22.02 -9.57
N GLY A 403 -30.52 21.25 -8.67
CA GLY A 403 -31.08 20.96 -7.35
C GLY A 403 -32.20 19.92 -7.34
N LYS A 404 -32.25 19.03 -8.35
CA LYS A 404 -33.28 17.98 -8.48
C LYS A 404 -32.69 16.59 -8.27
N ARG A 405 -33.46 15.70 -7.63
CA ARG A 405 -33.16 14.25 -7.61
C ARG A 405 -33.26 13.69 -9.04
N PHE A 406 -32.38 12.76 -9.38
CA PHE A 406 -32.28 12.22 -10.74
C PHE A 406 -32.09 10.70 -10.81
N VAL A 407 -31.96 10.02 -9.67
CA VAL A 407 -31.78 8.56 -9.57
C VAL A 407 -32.31 8.07 -8.23
N GLU A 408 -32.60 6.78 -8.13
CA GLU A 408 -32.79 6.12 -6.82
C GLU A 408 -31.41 5.74 -6.26
N GLU A 409 -31.09 6.21 -5.05
CA GLU A 409 -29.71 6.26 -4.57
C GLU A 409 -29.11 4.89 -4.19
N LEU A 410 -29.93 3.84 -4.09
CA LEU A 410 -29.53 2.47 -3.75
C LEU A 410 -29.94 1.42 -4.81
N ASP A 411 -30.53 1.84 -5.93
CA ASP A 411 -30.90 0.97 -7.05
C ASP A 411 -29.69 0.42 -7.82
#